data_AF-A0A7W5DX69-F1
#
_entry.id   AF-A0A7W5DX69-F1
#
_cell.length_a   1.000
_cell.length_b   1.000
_cell.length_c   1.000
_cell.angle_alpha   90.00
_cell.angle_beta   90.00
_cell.angle_gamma   90.00
#
_symmetry.space_group_name_H-M   'P 1'
#
loop_
_entity.id
_entity.type
_entity.pdbx_description
1 polymer ?
#
loop_
_entity_poly.entity_id
_entity_poly.type
_entity_poly.pdbx_seq_one_letter_code
_entity_poly.pdbx_strand_id
1 'polypeptide(L)'
;MGRKSVALLIETSNGYSRGLLEGVIAYTKERGHWSVHLTEQERGAPPPAWLQNWKGDGIIARIETDSIGRELRKYRVPIVDLSAARHVRGVPWADTEDRTITQLGVDHFVERGFRHVAYCGDAGFAWSRKRGEHFVRQARAADCTVHQFESVGRYDEAYDLAIEQRRIIDWLKELPRPIAIMGCYDFKAQQILDACRQLEISVPAEVAVLGVDNDRLICEICEPSLSSVIPDTQRTGYEAADLLHRMMSGEQVATEQPLITQPLGVQLRESTDTLAIEDSEIAKALQYIRRHANANIRVGDVLRHLSLSRRALEHRFKKYVGHTPHEEIQRVRMNRIKELLLQTDLSIGEIADRTGFEYVEYMAAAFKRETGQTPTEFRG
;
A
#
# COMPACT_ATOMS: atom_id res chain seq x y z
N MET A 1 -21.08 33.61 -5.77
CA MET A 1 -20.91 32.33 -6.49
C MET A 1 -21.68 31.26 -5.73
N GLY A 2 -22.52 30.48 -6.40
CA GLY A 2 -23.30 29.41 -5.76
C GLY A 2 -22.41 28.25 -5.30
N ARG A 3 -22.87 27.49 -4.30
CA ARG A 3 -22.20 26.30 -3.80
C ARG A 3 -22.17 25.23 -4.92
N LYS A 4 -21.00 24.72 -5.29
CA LYS A 4 -20.85 23.66 -6.31
C LYS A 4 -21.42 22.34 -5.80
N SER A 5 -22.24 21.68 -6.59
CA SER A 5 -22.84 20.38 -6.27
C SER A 5 -22.02 19.25 -6.90
N VAL A 6 -21.47 18.37 -6.08
CA VAL A 6 -20.56 17.30 -6.51
C VAL A 6 -21.10 15.94 -6.08
N ALA A 7 -21.11 14.98 -7.00
CA ALA A 7 -21.45 13.60 -6.73
C ALA A 7 -20.18 12.76 -6.52
N LEU A 8 -20.13 11.99 -5.44
CA LEU A 8 -19.08 11.02 -5.16
C LEU A 8 -19.64 9.61 -5.32
N LEU A 9 -19.17 8.90 -6.34
CA LEU A 9 -19.49 7.49 -6.61
C LEU A 9 -18.28 6.63 -6.25
N ILE A 10 -17.96 6.62 -4.97
CA ILE A 10 -16.81 5.94 -4.37
C ILE A 10 -17.37 5.03 -3.27
N GLU A 11 -17.03 3.74 -3.30
CA GLU A 11 -17.54 2.82 -2.29
C GLU A 11 -17.00 3.15 -0.88
N THR A 12 -17.77 2.84 0.16
CA THR A 12 -17.34 3.04 1.57
C THR A 12 -16.86 1.74 2.21
N SER A 13 -16.97 0.62 1.50
CA SER A 13 -16.77 -0.74 2.02
C SER A 13 -15.31 -1.16 2.22
N ASN A 14 -14.33 -0.45 1.64
CA ASN A 14 -12.89 -0.77 1.81
C ASN A 14 -12.05 0.47 2.18
N GLY A 15 -10.92 0.21 2.84
CA GLY A 15 -9.99 1.23 3.35
C GLY A 15 -9.41 2.13 2.27
N TYR A 16 -9.07 1.56 1.11
CA TYR A 16 -8.59 2.33 -0.04
C TYR A 16 -9.55 3.47 -0.41
N SER A 17 -10.83 3.14 -0.54
CA SER A 17 -11.87 4.10 -0.96
C SER A 17 -12.22 5.10 0.14
N ARG A 18 -12.18 4.68 1.41
CA ARG A 18 -12.31 5.61 2.55
C ARG A 18 -11.18 6.62 2.59
N GLY A 19 -9.95 6.21 2.29
CA GLY A 19 -8.81 7.14 2.19
C GLY A 19 -8.96 8.13 1.03
N LEU A 20 -9.47 7.71 -0.13
CA LEU A 20 -9.83 8.64 -1.22
C LEU A 20 -10.86 9.68 -0.74
N LEU A 21 -11.90 9.25 -0.02
CA LEU A 21 -12.91 10.15 0.54
C LEU A 21 -12.31 11.12 1.57
N GLU A 22 -11.41 10.67 2.43
CA GLU A 22 -10.68 11.52 3.37
C GLU A 22 -9.89 12.62 2.64
N GLY A 23 -9.24 12.29 1.53
CA GLY A 23 -8.58 13.25 0.64
C GLY A 23 -9.53 14.31 0.07
N VAL A 24 -10.70 13.89 -0.44
CA VAL A 24 -11.74 14.81 -0.92
C VAL A 24 -12.25 15.71 0.22
N ILE A 25 -12.42 15.15 1.43
CA ILE A 25 -12.83 15.92 2.61
C ILE A 25 -11.78 16.98 2.95
N ALA A 26 -10.49 16.62 2.96
CA ALA A 26 -9.40 17.56 3.20
C ALA A 26 -9.43 18.73 2.21
N TYR A 27 -9.58 18.44 0.91
CA TYR A 27 -9.70 19.47 -0.13
C TYR A 27 -10.89 20.42 0.12
N THR A 28 -12.08 19.87 0.37
CA THR A 28 -13.31 20.67 0.55
C THR A 28 -13.28 21.54 1.82
N LYS A 29 -12.53 21.14 2.84
CA LYS A 29 -12.30 21.95 4.05
C LYS A 29 -11.38 23.13 3.77
N GLU A 30 -10.38 22.97 2.89
CA GLU A 30 -9.41 24.02 2.57
C GLU A 30 -9.96 25.05 1.57
N ARG A 31 -10.57 24.59 0.46
CA ARG A 31 -10.88 25.43 -0.72
C ARG A 31 -12.32 25.95 -0.78
N GLY A 32 -13.14 25.62 0.21
CA GLY A 32 -14.52 26.08 0.33
C GLY A 32 -15.56 25.03 -0.05
N HIS A 33 -16.77 25.22 0.48
CA HIS A 33 -17.75 24.14 0.64
C HIS A 33 -18.40 23.68 -0.68
N TRP A 34 -18.15 22.44 -1.08
CA TRP A 34 -19.04 21.74 -2.03
C TRP A 34 -20.31 21.25 -1.31
N SER A 35 -21.41 21.15 -2.05
CA SER A 35 -22.55 20.33 -1.65
C SER A 35 -22.27 18.91 -2.15
N VAL A 36 -21.91 18.01 -1.26
CA VAL A 36 -21.45 16.66 -1.60
C VAL A 36 -22.60 15.67 -1.49
N HIS A 37 -22.82 14.89 -2.55
CA HIS A 37 -23.72 13.75 -2.57
C HIS A 37 -22.91 12.45 -2.55
N LEU A 38 -22.96 11.73 -1.43
CA LEU A 38 -22.35 10.42 -1.24
C LEU A 38 -23.43 9.44 -0.78
N THR A 39 -23.41 8.22 -1.30
CA THR A 39 -24.29 7.14 -0.84
C THR A 39 -23.48 5.92 -0.47
N GLU A 40 -24.02 5.12 0.43
CA GLU A 40 -23.49 3.79 0.73
C GLU A 40 -23.51 2.94 -0.54
N GLN A 41 -22.33 2.48 -0.96
CA GLN A 41 -22.16 1.65 -2.14
C GLN A 41 -21.10 0.59 -1.88
N GLU A 42 -21.31 -0.58 -2.48
CA GLU A 42 -20.31 -1.62 -2.61
C GLU A 42 -19.46 -1.40 -3.86
N ARG A 43 -18.27 -2.00 -3.90
CA ARG A 43 -17.40 -1.93 -5.08
C ARG A 43 -18.11 -2.55 -6.28
N GLY A 44 -18.17 -1.80 -7.38
CA GLY A 44 -18.79 -2.23 -8.63
C GLY A 44 -20.32 -2.16 -8.65
N ALA A 45 -20.95 -1.67 -7.57
CA ALA A 45 -22.39 -1.46 -7.53
C ALA A 45 -22.86 -0.52 -8.65
N PRO A 46 -24.08 -0.69 -9.18
CA PRO A 46 -24.62 0.21 -10.19
C PRO A 46 -24.72 1.64 -9.65
N PRO A 47 -24.65 2.66 -10.53
CA PRO A 47 -24.85 4.05 -10.13
C PRO A 47 -26.19 4.24 -9.39
N PRO A 48 -26.24 5.09 -8.36
CA PRO A 48 -27.40 5.18 -7.49
C PRO A 48 -28.57 5.84 -8.23
N ALA A 49 -29.80 5.43 -7.92
CA ALA A 49 -30.99 5.86 -8.67
C ALA A 49 -31.20 7.39 -8.67
N TRP A 50 -30.80 8.09 -7.60
CA TRP A 50 -30.92 9.54 -7.51
C TRP A 50 -30.06 10.28 -8.55
N LEU A 51 -28.98 9.66 -9.06
CA LEU A 51 -28.09 10.26 -10.03
C LEU A 51 -28.84 10.59 -11.33
N GLN A 52 -29.80 9.76 -11.74
CA GLN A 52 -30.54 9.89 -13.02
C GLN A 52 -31.19 11.27 -13.22
N ASN A 53 -31.64 11.90 -12.12
CA ASN A 53 -32.29 13.21 -12.13
C ASN A 53 -31.44 14.30 -11.49
N TRP A 54 -30.19 13.98 -11.15
CA TRP A 54 -29.30 14.89 -10.45
C TRP A 54 -28.73 15.95 -11.40
N LYS A 55 -28.83 17.21 -10.97
CA LYS A 55 -28.28 18.37 -11.67
C LYS A 55 -27.19 18.98 -10.81
N GLY A 56 -25.95 18.57 -11.04
CA GLY A 56 -24.79 19.11 -10.34
C GLY A 56 -23.72 19.67 -11.27
N ASP A 57 -22.56 19.94 -10.70
CA ASP A 57 -21.44 20.60 -11.35
C ASP A 57 -20.30 19.63 -11.70
N GLY A 58 -20.15 18.49 -11.02
CA GLY A 58 -19.05 17.56 -11.27
C GLY A 58 -19.16 16.21 -10.54
N ILE A 59 -18.47 15.18 -11.05
CA ILE A 59 -18.53 13.82 -10.53
C ILE A 59 -17.11 13.30 -10.26
N ILE A 60 -16.88 12.71 -9.08
CA ILE A 60 -15.71 11.85 -8.82
C ILE A 60 -16.23 10.43 -8.67
N ALA A 61 -15.71 9.48 -9.45
CA ALA A 61 -16.25 8.12 -9.48
C ALA A 61 -15.16 7.05 -9.58
N ARG A 62 -15.41 5.89 -9.00
CA ARG A 62 -14.68 4.66 -9.32
C ARG A 62 -15.41 3.90 -10.41
N ILE A 63 -14.99 4.12 -11.66
CA ILE A 63 -15.63 3.56 -12.86
C ILE A 63 -15.14 2.12 -13.13
N GLU A 64 -15.43 1.20 -12.21
CA GLU A 64 -14.94 -0.19 -12.26
C GLU A 64 -15.63 -1.09 -13.30
N THR A 65 -16.75 -0.65 -13.88
CA THR A 65 -17.51 -1.44 -14.85
C THR A 65 -17.97 -0.62 -16.05
N ASP A 66 -18.19 -1.31 -17.18
CA ASP A 66 -18.80 -0.70 -18.36
C ASP A 66 -20.20 -0.13 -18.08
N SER A 67 -20.93 -0.69 -17.11
CA SER A 67 -22.25 -0.21 -16.72
C SER A 67 -22.17 1.19 -16.11
N ILE A 68 -21.26 1.40 -15.16
CA ILE A 68 -20.99 2.72 -14.56
C ILE A 68 -20.51 3.68 -15.65
N GLY A 69 -19.58 3.25 -16.51
CA GLY A 69 -19.07 4.06 -17.61
C GLY A 69 -20.15 4.52 -18.59
N ARG A 70 -21.09 3.64 -18.98
CA ARG A 70 -22.22 3.98 -19.87
C ARG A 70 -23.17 5.00 -19.24
N GLU A 71 -23.44 4.88 -17.94
CA GLU A 71 -24.31 5.82 -17.24
C GLU A 71 -23.65 7.20 -17.14
N LEU A 72 -22.38 7.26 -16.74
CA LEU A 72 -21.66 8.51 -16.55
C LEU A 72 -21.44 9.30 -17.85
N ARG A 73 -21.33 8.63 -19.00
CA ARG A 73 -21.26 9.28 -20.32
C ARG A 73 -22.49 10.11 -20.68
N LYS A 74 -23.63 9.92 -19.99
CA LYS A 74 -24.85 10.71 -20.23
C LYS A 74 -24.76 12.12 -19.64
N TYR A 75 -23.86 12.33 -18.68
CA TYR A 75 -23.70 13.61 -17.99
C TYR A 75 -22.71 14.50 -18.74
N ARG A 76 -23.05 15.79 -18.85
CA ARG A 76 -22.21 16.81 -19.50
C ARG A 76 -21.43 17.66 -18.49
N VAL A 77 -21.14 17.08 -17.33
CA VAL A 77 -20.35 17.71 -16.27
C VAL A 77 -18.95 17.10 -16.26
N PRO A 78 -17.92 17.82 -15.77
CA PRO A 78 -16.62 17.25 -15.49
C PRO A 78 -16.69 15.97 -14.65
N ILE A 79 -15.89 14.97 -15.03
CA ILE A 79 -15.77 13.68 -14.33
C ILE A 79 -14.29 13.38 -14.11
N VAL A 80 -13.95 12.88 -12.92
CA VAL A 80 -12.63 12.32 -12.61
C VAL A 80 -12.79 10.86 -12.20
N ASP A 81 -12.03 9.97 -12.83
CA ASP A 81 -12.04 8.53 -12.56
C ASP A 81 -10.94 8.13 -11.55
N LEU A 82 -11.34 7.39 -10.52
CA LEU A 82 -10.47 6.85 -9.47
C LEU A 82 -10.32 5.32 -9.52
N SER A 83 -10.78 4.68 -10.60
CA SER A 83 -10.67 3.22 -10.81
C SER A 83 -9.62 2.84 -11.83
N ALA A 84 -8.75 1.89 -11.52
CA ALA A 84 -7.73 1.45 -12.48
C ALA A 84 -8.25 0.73 -13.74
N ALA A 85 -9.58 0.62 -13.92
CA ALA A 85 -10.26 -0.09 -15.00
C ALA A 85 -10.42 0.74 -16.29
N ARG A 86 -10.48 2.09 -16.19
CA ARG A 86 -10.43 3.03 -17.32
C ARG A 86 -11.49 2.76 -18.43
N HIS A 87 -12.72 2.47 -18.04
CA HIS A 87 -13.82 2.16 -18.96
C HIS A 87 -14.34 3.36 -19.80
N VAL A 88 -13.93 4.59 -19.46
CA VAL A 88 -14.36 5.80 -20.18
C VAL A 88 -13.17 6.54 -20.77
N ARG A 89 -13.08 6.54 -22.10
CA ARG A 89 -12.05 7.28 -22.84
C ARG A 89 -12.26 8.79 -22.66
N GLY A 90 -11.18 9.54 -22.46
CA GLY A 90 -11.21 10.99 -22.35
C GLY A 90 -11.64 11.53 -20.98
N VAL A 91 -11.80 10.65 -19.98
CA VAL A 91 -12.00 11.06 -18.59
C VAL A 91 -10.64 11.09 -17.88
N PRO A 92 -10.21 12.25 -17.33
CA PRO A 92 -9.01 12.33 -16.51
C PRO A 92 -9.11 11.41 -15.30
N TRP A 93 -7.96 10.94 -14.83
CA TRP A 93 -7.92 9.97 -13.75
C TRP A 93 -6.74 10.15 -12.81
N ALA A 94 -6.94 9.67 -11.58
CA ALA A 94 -5.91 9.62 -10.56
C ALA A 94 -5.76 8.20 -9.99
N ASP A 95 -4.54 7.84 -9.60
CA ASP A 95 -4.22 6.54 -9.01
C ASP A 95 -2.91 6.59 -8.21
N THR A 96 -2.62 5.53 -7.45
CA THR A 96 -1.30 5.31 -6.86
C THR A 96 -0.45 4.42 -7.77
N GLU A 97 0.86 4.69 -7.87
CA GLU A 97 1.79 3.97 -8.74
C GLU A 97 1.94 2.48 -8.36
N ASP A 98 1.25 1.61 -9.11
CA ASP A 98 1.30 0.15 -8.95
C ASP A 98 2.71 -0.43 -9.06
N ARG A 99 3.57 0.13 -9.93
CA ARG A 99 4.96 -0.34 -10.07
C ARG A 99 5.75 -0.12 -8.77
N THR A 100 5.55 1.02 -8.12
CA THR A 100 6.23 1.35 -6.86
C THR A 100 5.65 0.51 -5.72
N ILE A 101 4.34 0.27 -5.71
CA ILE A 101 3.68 -0.63 -4.74
C ILE A 101 4.33 -2.02 -4.76
N THR A 102 4.49 -2.60 -5.95
CA THR A 102 5.09 -3.94 -6.07
C THR A 102 6.59 -3.93 -5.83
N GLN A 103 7.29 -2.85 -6.16
CA GLN A 103 8.71 -2.70 -5.82
C GLN A 103 8.92 -2.73 -4.30
N LEU A 104 8.12 -1.96 -3.56
CA LEU A 104 8.17 -1.94 -2.10
C LEU A 104 7.93 -3.33 -1.51
N GLY A 105 7.00 -4.10 -2.07
CA GLY A 105 6.74 -5.47 -1.64
C GLY A 105 7.92 -6.43 -1.89
N VAL A 106 8.52 -6.37 -3.08
CA VAL A 106 9.71 -7.16 -3.44
C VAL A 106 10.89 -6.79 -2.56
N ASP A 107 11.20 -5.50 -2.44
CA ASP A 107 12.31 -5.00 -1.62
C ASP A 107 12.12 -5.45 -0.17
N HIS A 108 10.91 -5.29 0.38
CA HIS A 108 10.58 -5.70 1.75
C HIS A 108 10.84 -7.19 2.01
N PHE A 109 10.59 -8.06 1.03
CA PHE A 109 10.89 -9.50 1.12
C PHE A 109 12.38 -9.80 0.97
N VAL A 110 13.05 -9.19 0.00
CA VAL A 110 14.48 -9.38 -0.25
C VAL A 110 15.32 -8.94 0.95
N GLU A 111 14.99 -7.80 1.53
CA GLU A 111 15.63 -7.26 2.75
C GLU A 111 15.46 -8.18 3.97
N ARG A 112 14.44 -9.04 3.94
CA ARG A 112 14.20 -10.08 4.95
C ARG A 112 14.88 -11.40 4.64
N GLY A 113 15.61 -11.49 3.54
CA GLY A 113 16.36 -12.68 3.13
C GLY A 113 15.56 -13.67 2.27
N PHE A 114 14.30 -13.37 1.93
CA PHE A 114 13.51 -14.29 1.12
C PHE A 114 14.02 -14.34 -0.32
N ARG A 115 14.30 -15.56 -0.79
CA ARG A 115 14.67 -15.85 -2.19
C ARG A 115 13.58 -16.55 -2.98
N HIS A 116 12.66 -17.21 -2.28
CA HIS A 116 11.39 -17.64 -2.86
C HIS A 116 10.35 -16.59 -2.52
N VAL A 117 9.72 -16.04 -3.55
CA VAL A 117 8.64 -15.06 -3.39
C VAL A 117 7.46 -15.44 -4.27
N ALA A 118 6.26 -15.08 -3.86
CA ALA A 118 5.06 -15.35 -4.61
C ALA A 118 4.12 -14.15 -4.69
N TYR A 119 3.35 -14.08 -5.76
CA TYR A 119 2.24 -13.14 -5.91
C TYR A 119 0.92 -13.89 -6.00
N CYS A 120 -0.05 -13.49 -5.19
CA CYS A 120 -1.40 -14.03 -5.18
C CYS A 120 -2.37 -12.98 -5.72
N GLY A 121 -2.73 -13.13 -6.99
CA GLY A 121 -3.55 -12.21 -7.78
C GLY A 121 -5.03 -12.59 -7.85
N ASP A 122 -5.79 -11.75 -8.56
CA ASP A 122 -7.21 -11.91 -8.82
C ASP A 122 -7.49 -11.51 -10.28
N ALA A 123 -7.85 -12.49 -11.11
CA ALA A 123 -8.10 -12.27 -12.54
C ALA A 123 -9.31 -11.37 -12.81
N GLY A 124 -10.15 -11.08 -11.82
CA GLY A 124 -11.28 -10.16 -11.96
C GLY A 124 -10.83 -8.71 -12.14
N PHE A 125 -9.59 -8.39 -11.77
CA PHE A 125 -9.11 -7.02 -11.70
C PHE A 125 -7.90 -6.75 -12.58
N ALA A 126 -8.03 -5.80 -13.52
CA ALA A 126 -6.94 -5.43 -14.41
C ALA A 126 -5.70 -4.90 -13.66
N TRP A 127 -5.90 -4.14 -12.58
CA TRP A 127 -4.82 -3.67 -11.70
C TRP A 127 -4.11 -4.81 -10.98
N SER A 128 -4.82 -5.87 -10.61
CA SER A 128 -4.22 -7.04 -9.96
C SER A 128 -3.30 -7.80 -10.91
N ARG A 129 -3.70 -7.96 -12.18
CA ARG A 129 -2.82 -8.52 -13.22
C ARG A 129 -1.58 -7.67 -13.46
N LYS A 130 -1.76 -6.34 -13.63
CA LYS A 130 -0.63 -5.41 -13.81
C LYS A 130 0.36 -5.49 -12.65
N ARG A 131 -0.12 -5.48 -11.40
CA ARG A 131 0.72 -5.68 -10.21
C ARG A 131 1.46 -7.02 -10.28
N GLY A 132 0.80 -8.11 -10.65
CA GLY A 132 1.44 -9.41 -10.81
C GLY A 132 2.58 -9.41 -11.83
N GLU A 133 2.39 -8.75 -12.98
CA GLU A 133 3.44 -8.59 -13.99
C GLU A 133 4.62 -7.76 -13.48
N HIS A 134 4.36 -6.63 -12.79
CA HIS A 134 5.42 -5.81 -12.20
C HIS A 134 6.19 -6.59 -11.14
N PHE A 135 5.49 -7.29 -10.24
CA PHE A 135 6.08 -8.11 -9.20
C PHE A 135 7.02 -9.17 -9.78
N VAL A 136 6.61 -9.91 -10.82
CA VAL A 136 7.47 -10.92 -11.47
C VAL A 136 8.73 -10.30 -12.05
N ARG A 137 8.60 -9.17 -12.76
CA ARG A 137 9.76 -8.50 -13.35
C ARG A 137 10.74 -8.03 -12.27
N GLN A 138 10.23 -7.43 -11.21
CA GLN A 138 11.03 -6.87 -10.12
C GLN A 138 11.69 -7.96 -9.27
N ALA A 139 10.95 -9.01 -8.91
CA ALA A 139 11.49 -10.12 -8.15
C ALA A 139 12.57 -10.89 -8.91
N ARG A 140 12.40 -11.09 -10.23
CA ARG A 140 13.46 -11.69 -11.07
C ARG A 140 14.69 -10.80 -11.16
N ALA A 141 14.52 -9.48 -11.24
CA ALA A 141 15.63 -8.52 -11.24
C ALA A 141 16.39 -8.50 -9.89
N ALA A 142 15.75 -8.95 -8.80
CA ALA A 142 16.34 -9.10 -7.48
C ALA A 142 16.84 -10.53 -7.18
N ASP A 143 17.03 -11.36 -8.22
CA ASP A 143 17.49 -12.74 -8.14
C ASP A 143 16.61 -13.67 -7.27
N CYS A 144 15.29 -13.42 -7.24
CA CYS A 144 14.33 -14.29 -6.56
C CYS A 144 13.72 -15.33 -7.52
N THR A 145 13.44 -16.52 -6.98
CA THR A 145 12.54 -17.50 -7.59
C THR A 145 11.10 -17.06 -7.34
N VAL A 146 10.31 -16.91 -8.41
CA VAL A 146 8.97 -16.34 -8.35
C VAL A 146 7.90 -17.41 -8.60
N HIS A 147 6.89 -17.44 -7.73
CA HIS A 147 5.68 -18.23 -7.88
C HIS A 147 4.47 -17.31 -8.07
N GLN A 148 3.42 -17.80 -8.74
CA GLN A 148 2.19 -17.03 -8.92
C GLN A 148 0.98 -17.90 -8.68
N PHE A 149 -0.05 -17.27 -8.12
CA PHE A 149 -1.40 -17.79 -8.05
C PHE A 149 -2.34 -16.75 -8.61
N GLU A 150 -3.33 -17.19 -9.38
CA GLU A 150 -4.37 -16.31 -9.91
C GLU A 150 -5.74 -16.88 -9.54
N SER A 151 -6.48 -16.10 -8.75
CA SER A 151 -7.87 -16.40 -8.41
C SER A 151 -8.79 -16.28 -9.62
N VAL A 152 -9.88 -17.05 -9.59
CA VAL A 152 -11.03 -16.76 -10.47
C VAL A 152 -11.55 -15.37 -10.11
N GLY A 153 -12.00 -14.61 -11.11
CA GLY A 153 -12.45 -13.25 -10.87
C GLY A 153 -13.56 -13.20 -9.83
N ARG A 154 -13.42 -12.35 -8.81
CA ARG A 154 -14.36 -12.25 -7.69
C ARG A 154 -15.83 -12.04 -8.10
N TYR A 155 -16.06 -11.43 -9.25
CA TYR A 155 -17.39 -11.12 -9.79
C TYR A 155 -17.83 -12.07 -10.91
N ASP A 156 -17.09 -13.14 -11.14
CA ASP A 156 -17.52 -14.22 -12.03
C ASP A 156 -18.65 -15.01 -11.35
N GLU A 157 -19.67 -15.44 -12.11
CA GLU A 157 -20.75 -16.29 -11.60
C GLU A 157 -20.23 -17.61 -11.04
N ALA A 158 -19.07 -18.07 -11.52
CA ALA A 158 -18.40 -19.27 -11.04
C ALA A 158 -17.60 -19.06 -9.74
N TYR A 159 -17.52 -17.84 -9.21
CA TYR A 159 -16.76 -17.56 -7.98
C TYR A 159 -17.44 -18.15 -6.75
N ASP A 160 -16.73 -19.03 -6.05
CA ASP A 160 -17.12 -19.55 -4.75
C ASP A 160 -15.95 -19.40 -3.76
N LEU A 161 -16.23 -18.77 -2.62
CA LEU A 161 -15.21 -18.46 -1.62
C LEU A 161 -14.56 -19.72 -1.03
N ALA A 162 -15.33 -20.79 -0.80
CA ALA A 162 -14.80 -22.03 -0.26
C ALA A 162 -13.95 -22.78 -1.31
N ILE A 163 -14.33 -22.74 -2.58
CA ILE A 163 -13.53 -23.29 -3.68
C ILE A 163 -12.21 -22.52 -3.81
N GLU A 164 -12.25 -21.19 -3.79
CA GLU A 164 -11.04 -20.37 -3.86
C GLU A 164 -10.11 -20.61 -2.67
N GLN A 165 -10.67 -20.71 -1.46
CA GLN A 165 -9.89 -21.04 -0.27
C GLN A 165 -9.19 -22.40 -0.41
N ARG A 166 -9.88 -23.41 -0.97
CA ARG A 166 -9.29 -24.73 -1.23
C ARG A 166 -8.15 -24.65 -2.24
N ARG A 167 -8.30 -23.87 -3.32
CA ARG A 167 -7.26 -23.67 -4.33
C ARG A 167 -6.01 -23.02 -3.74
N ILE A 168 -6.17 -22.01 -2.87
CA ILE A 168 -5.05 -21.37 -2.17
C ILE A 168 -4.35 -22.38 -1.25
N ILE A 169 -5.12 -23.19 -0.50
CA ILE A 169 -4.58 -24.25 0.36
C ILE A 169 -3.74 -25.25 -0.44
N ASP A 170 -4.25 -25.72 -1.57
CA ASP A 170 -3.54 -26.71 -2.37
C ASP A 170 -2.28 -26.11 -3.00
N TRP A 171 -2.34 -24.86 -3.47
CA TRP A 171 -1.17 -24.12 -3.92
C TRP A 171 -0.09 -23.97 -2.83
N LEU A 172 -0.48 -23.60 -1.60
CA LEU A 172 0.46 -23.43 -0.48
C LEU A 172 1.21 -24.73 -0.11
N LYS A 173 0.63 -25.91 -0.36
CA LYS A 173 1.31 -27.19 -0.12
C LYS A 173 2.46 -27.46 -1.09
N GLU A 174 2.41 -26.86 -2.28
CA GLU A 174 3.41 -27.06 -3.34
C GLU A 174 4.56 -26.05 -3.27
N LEU A 175 4.41 -24.98 -2.49
CA LEU A 175 5.41 -23.92 -2.41
C LEU A 175 6.62 -24.33 -1.55
N PRO A 176 7.84 -23.93 -1.96
CA PRO A 176 9.04 -24.11 -1.14
C PRO A 176 8.96 -23.28 0.14
N ARG A 177 9.74 -23.64 1.15
CA ARG A 177 9.87 -22.89 2.42
C ARG A 177 11.35 -22.59 2.71
N PRO A 178 11.69 -21.42 3.26
CA PRO A 178 10.80 -20.30 3.57
C PRO A 178 10.38 -19.53 2.30
N ILE A 179 9.16 -18.99 2.27
CA ILE A 179 8.63 -18.18 1.16
C ILE A 179 7.92 -16.93 1.66
N ALA A 180 7.95 -15.86 0.88
CA ALA A 180 7.17 -14.66 1.13
C ALA A 180 6.12 -14.43 0.05
N ILE A 181 4.87 -14.16 0.44
CA ILE A 181 3.73 -14.07 -0.46
C ILE A 181 3.09 -12.69 -0.36
N MET A 182 3.01 -11.99 -1.49
CA MET A 182 2.27 -10.74 -1.61
C MET A 182 0.86 -11.01 -2.14
N GLY A 183 -0.16 -10.68 -1.36
CA GLY A 183 -1.54 -10.60 -1.84
C GLY A 183 -1.75 -9.34 -2.66
N CYS A 184 -2.55 -9.41 -3.72
CA CYS A 184 -2.85 -8.25 -4.56
C CYS A 184 -3.53 -7.09 -3.82
N TYR A 185 -4.19 -7.38 -2.69
CA TYR A 185 -4.76 -6.45 -1.71
C TYR A 185 -4.99 -7.19 -0.38
N ASP A 186 -5.33 -6.46 0.70
CA ASP A 186 -5.36 -7.01 2.06
C ASP A 186 -6.33 -8.19 2.25
N PHE A 187 -7.52 -8.19 1.65
CA PHE A 187 -8.43 -9.35 1.74
C PHE A 187 -7.83 -10.60 1.07
N LYS A 188 -7.04 -10.44 0.00
CA LYS A 188 -6.36 -11.59 -0.62
C LYS A 188 -5.26 -12.12 0.29
N ALA A 189 -4.53 -11.22 0.95
CA ALA A 189 -3.54 -11.60 1.96
C ALA A 189 -4.19 -12.28 3.19
N GLN A 190 -5.37 -11.84 3.62
CA GLN A 190 -6.15 -12.51 4.66
C GLN A 190 -6.50 -13.96 4.27
N GLN A 191 -6.94 -14.21 3.03
CA GLN A 191 -7.22 -15.58 2.54
C GLN A 191 -5.99 -16.48 2.61
N ILE A 192 -4.79 -15.92 2.33
CA ILE A 192 -3.52 -16.64 2.48
C ILE A 192 -3.26 -16.98 3.96
N LEU A 193 -3.44 -16.03 4.88
CA LEU A 193 -3.27 -16.27 6.32
C LEU A 193 -4.24 -17.33 6.84
N ASP A 194 -5.51 -17.28 6.43
CA ASP A 194 -6.50 -18.29 6.78
C ASP A 194 -6.12 -19.68 6.24
N ALA A 195 -5.52 -19.75 5.05
CA ALA A 195 -5.05 -21.00 4.48
C ALA A 195 -3.82 -21.53 5.23
N CYS A 196 -2.88 -20.66 5.61
CA CYS A 196 -1.74 -21.02 6.46
C CYS A 196 -2.21 -21.59 7.80
N ARG A 197 -3.18 -20.95 8.45
CA ARG A 197 -3.76 -21.41 9.72
C ARG A 197 -4.41 -22.78 9.60
N GLN A 198 -5.16 -23.04 8.54
CA GLN A 198 -5.77 -24.36 8.28
C GLN A 198 -4.74 -25.47 8.02
N LEU A 199 -3.56 -25.10 7.52
CA LEU A 199 -2.44 -26.02 7.26
C LEU A 199 -1.43 -26.07 8.42
N GLU A 200 -1.70 -25.37 9.53
CA GLU A 200 -0.77 -25.22 10.67
C GLU A 200 0.63 -24.72 10.25
N ILE A 201 0.68 -23.89 9.20
CA ILE A 201 1.92 -23.28 8.69
C ILE A 201 2.28 -22.09 9.57
N SER A 202 3.54 -22.03 10.01
CA SER A 202 4.02 -20.91 10.81
C SER A 202 4.15 -19.63 9.98
N VAL A 203 3.46 -18.57 10.41
CA VAL A 203 3.60 -17.21 9.88
C VAL A 203 4.20 -16.34 10.99
N PRO A 204 5.27 -15.56 10.73
CA PRO A 204 5.96 -15.38 9.45
C PRO A 204 7.08 -16.40 9.13
N ALA A 205 7.38 -17.36 10.01
CA ALA A 205 8.62 -18.13 9.94
C ALA A 205 8.79 -19.01 8.69
N GLU A 206 7.72 -19.68 8.27
CA GLU A 206 7.72 -20.53 7.08
C GLU A 206 7.13 -19.80 5.87
N VAL A 207 6.05 -19.03 6.11
CA VAL A 207 5.39 -18.21 5.10
C VAL A 207 5.23 -16.79 5.66
N ALA A 208 5.91 -15.81 5.06
CA ALA A 208 5.63 -14.40 5.33
C ALA A 208 4.55 -13.89 4.38
N VAL A 209 3.62 -13.06 4.86
CA VAL A 209 2.48 -12.58 4.06
C VAL A 209 2.39 -11.06 4.11
N LEU A 210 2.35 -10.42 2.94
CA LEU A 210 2.22 -8.97 2.76
C LEU A 210 0.95 -8.64 1.97
N GLY A 211 0.16 -7.70 2.47
CA GLY A 211 -0.99 -7.13 1.78
C GLY A 211 -0.69 -5.83 1.03
N VAL A 212 -1.74 -5.24 0.47
CA VAL A 212 -1.75 -3.90 -0.13
C VAL A 212 -3.07 -3.25 0.23
N ASP A 213 -3.03 -1.94 0.53
CA ASP A 213 -4.12 -1.01 0.88
C ASP A 213 -4.06 -0.54 2.33
N ASN A 214 -3.38 -1.30 3.21
CA ASN A 214 -3.30 -1.06 4.65
C ASN A 214 -4.68 -0.76 5.28
N ASP A 215 -5.71 -1.51 4.90
CA ASP A 215 -7.02 -1.46 5.53
C ASP A 215 -6.87 -1.90 6.98
N ARG A 216 -6.98 -0.94 7.89
CA ARG A 216 -6.85 -1.16 9.33
C ARG A 216 -7.74 -2.29 9.84
N LEU A 217 -8.98 -2.41 9.36
CA LEU A 217 -9.89 -3.43 9.88
C LEU A 217 -9.40 -4.83 9.50
N ILE A 218 -9.01 -5.01 8.24
CA ILE A 218 -8.49 -6.30 7.75
C ILE A 218 -7.13 -6.60 8.36
N CYS A 219 -6.26 -5.59 8.47
CA CYS A 219 -4.92 -5.82 8.98
C CYS A 219 -4.88 -6.21 10.46
N GLU A 220 -5.75 -5.62 11.28
CA GLU A 220 -5.80 -5.86 12.72
C GLU A 220 -6.66 -7.08 13.12
N ILE A 221 -7.61 -7.52 12.28
CA ILE A 221 -8.41 -8.74 12.56
C ILE A 221 -7.67 -10.03 12.18
N CYS A 222 -6.68 -9.93 11.29
CA CYS A 222 -5.86 -11.07 10.92
C CYS A 222 -5.01 -11.56 12.10
N GLU A 223 -4.83 -12.88 12.20
CA GLU A 223 -3.94 -13.50 13.17
C GLU A 223 -2.93 -14.41 12.44
N PRO A 224 -1.63 -14.07 12.41
CA PRO A 224 -1.01 -12.85 12.95
C PRO A 224 -1.43 -11.57 12.22
N SER A 225 -1.22 -10.40 12.87
CA SER A 225 -1.57 -9.10 12.27
C SER A 225 -0.84 -8.84 10.94
N LEU A 226 -1.55 -8.32 9.94
CA LEU A 226 -1.09 -8.29 8.55
C LEU A 226 -0.26 -7.04 8.22
N SER A 227 0.98 -7.24 7.79
CA SER A 227 1.81 -6.20 7.17
C SER A 227 1.22 -5.82 5.81
N SER A 228 1.28 -4.56 5.42
CA SER A 228 0.67 -4.10 4.17
C SER A 228 1.39 -2.91 3.55
N VAL A 229 1.48 -2.86 2.22
CA VAL A 229 1.92 -1.66 1.48
C VAL A 229 0.82 -0.60 1.59
N ILE A 230 1.21 0.66 1.83
CA ILE A 230 0.31 1.80 2.04
C ILE A 230 0.25 2.65 0.76
N PRO A 231 -0.83 2.59 -0.04
CA PRO A 231 -1.04 3.54 -1.12
C PRO A 231 -1.37 4.93 -0.57
N ASP A 232 -1.01 6.00 -1.27
CA ASP A 232 -1.31 7.38 -0.86
C ASP A 232 -2.71 7.79 -1.33
N THR A 233 -3.72 7.13 -0.76
CA THR A 233 -5.13 7.32 -1.14
C THR A 233 -5.64 8.70 -0.74
N GLN A 234 -5.18 9.25 0.38
CA GLN A 234 -5.57 10.60 0.81
C GLN A 234 -5.05 11.67 -0.16
N ARG A 235 -3.78 11.63 -0.55
CA ARG A 235 -3.27 12.57 -1.58
C ARG A 235 -3.98 12.37 -2.90
N THR A 236 -4.19 11.12 -3.30
CA THR A 236 -4.89 10.79 -4.57
C THR A 236 -6.30 11.39 -4.59
N GLY A 237 -7.05 11.27 -3.49
CA GLY A 237 -8.39 11.84 -3.35
C GLY A 237 -8.39 13.37 -3.33
N TYR A 238 -7.42 13.99 -2.65
CA TYR A 238 -7.26 15.44 -2.61
C TYR A 238 -6.98 16.00 -4.01
N GLU A 239 -6.01 15.40 -4.70
CA GLU A 239 -5.58 15.82 -6.04
C GLU A 239 -6.68 15.61 -7.09
N ALA A 240 -7.48 14.53 -6.96
CA ALA A 240 -8.65 14.33 -7.79
C ALA A 240 -9.74 15.38 -7.55
N ALA A 241 -9.92 15.83 -6.31
CA ALA A 241 -10.84 16.93 -5.99
C ALA A 241 -10.34 18.26 -6.57
N ASP A 242 -9.04 18.55 -6.49
CA ASP A 242 -8.46 19.73 -7.14
C ASP A 242 -8.63 19.69 -8.66
N LEU A 243 -8.35 18.54 -9.27
CA LEU A 243 -8.55 18.33 -10.70
C LEU A 243 -10.00 18.59 -11.11
N LEU A 244 -10.97 18.05 -10.37
CA LEU A 244 -12.38 18.30 -10.63
C LEU A 244 -12.73 19.79 -10.47
N HIS A 245 -12.22 20.46 -9.44
CA HIS A 245 -12.45 21.89 -9.21
C HIS A 245 -12.02 22.75 -10.39
N ARG A 246 -10.81 22.50 -10.89
CA ARG A 246 -10.22 23.18 -12.06
C ARG A 246 -11.08 22.99 -13.29
N MET A 247 -11.52 21.75 -13.56
CA MET A 247 -12.42 21.45 -14.67
C MET A 247 -13.80 22.13 -14.51
N MET A 248 -14.38 22.14 -13.31
CA MET A 248 -15.65 22.83 -13.01
C MET A 248 -15.55 24.35 -13.16
N SER A 249 -14.33 24.90 -13.10
CA SER A 249 -14.03 26.31 -13.32
C SER A 249 -13.73 26.65 -14.78
N GLY A 250 -13.79 25.65 -15.68
CA GLY A 250 -13.60 25.82 -17.12
C GLY A 250 -12.17 25.56 -17.62
N GLU A 251 -11.26 25.09 -16.76
CA GLU A 251 -9.91 24.71 -17.18
C GLU A 251 -9.93 23.46 -18.06
N GLN A 252 -9.20 23.48 -19.17
CA GLN A 252 -8.98 22.29 -19.99
C GLN A 252 -7.79 21.52 -19.44
N VAL A 253 -8.02 20.26 -19.06
CA VAL A 253 -7.01 19.38 -18.49
C VAL A 253 -6.66 18.26 -19.47
N ALA A 254 -5.41 17.81 -19.46
CA ALA A 254 -4.99 16.66 -20.24
C ALA A 254 -5.68 15.39 -19.73
N THR A 255 -6.35 14.67 -20.63
CA THR A 255 -7.12 13.46 -20.28
C THR A 255 -6.30 12.17 -20.42
N GLU A 256 -5.14 12.25 -21.10
CA GLU A 256 -4.24 11.12 -21.35
C GLU A 256 -3.10 11.03 -20.32
N GLN A 257 -2.84 12.11 -19.56
CA GLN A 257 -1.83 12.12 -18.51
C GLN A 257 -2.49 11.88 -17.15
N PRO A 258 -2.20 10.76 -16.50
CA PRO A 258 -2.76 10.51 -15.18
C PRO A 258 -2.12 11.36 -14.10
N LEU A 259 -2.90 11.60 -13.06
CA LEU A 259 -2.37 12.05 -11.78
C LEU A 259 -1.93 10.82 -10.97
N ILE A 260 -0.63 10.61 -10.87
CA ILE A 260 -0.05 9.45 -10.18
C ILE A 260 0.64 9.88 -8.90
N THR A 261 0.14 9.39 -7.76
CA THR A 261 0.80 9.53 -6.46
C THR A 261 1.74 8.36 -6.19
N GLN A 262 2.70 8.55 -5.29
CA GLN A 262 3.59 7.47 -4.86
C GLN A 262 3.06 6.84 -3.57
N PRO A 263 3.19 5.51 -3.38
CA PRO A 263 2.86 4.88 -2.11
C PRO A 263 3.76 5.38 -0.98
N LEU A 264 3.24 5.35 0.24
CA LEU A 264 3.86 5.93 1.43
C LEU A 264 4.92 4.99 2.06
N GLY A 265 4.82 3.69 1.80
CA GLY A 265 5.76 2.69 2.30
C GLY A 265 5.08 1.36 2.64
N VAL A 266 5.70 0.59 3.52
CA VAL A 266 5.15 -0.66 4.07
C VAL A 266 4.89 -0.48 5.56
N GLN A 267 3.65 -0.73 6.00
CA GLN A 267 3.33 -0.88 7.41
C GLN A 267 3.78 -2.26 7.89
N LEU A 268 4.71 -2.29 8.83
CA LEU A 268 5.19 -3.53 9.44
C LEU A 268 4.21 -4.03 10.49
N ARG A 269 3.87 -5.32 10.43
CA ARG A 269 3.15 -6.08 11.45
C ARG A 269 3.72 -7.51 11.53
N GLU A 270 3.10 -8.36 12.34
CA GLU A 270 3.61 -9.70 12.67
C GLU A 270 3.74 -10.61 11.45
N SER A 271 2.86 -10.52 10.45
CA SER A 271 2.84 -11.41 9.29
C SER A 271 4.11 -11.39 8.42
N THR A 272 5.00 -10.42 8.62
CA THR A 272 6.32 -10.36 7.96
C THR A 272 7.46 -10.07 8.95
N ASP A 273 7.22 -10.18 10.26
CA ASP A 273 8.26 -9.94 11.27
C ASP A 273 9.16 -11.17 11.47
N THR A 274 9.79 -11.60 10.37
CA THR A 274 10.84 -12.61 10.37
C THR A 274 12.05 -12.11 9.58
N LEU A 275 13.11 -12.91 9.70
CA LEU A 275 14.30 -12.85 8.88
C LEU A 275 14.54 -14.26 8.35
N ALA A 276 14.31 -14.47 7.06
CA ALA A 276 14.67 -15.67 6.33
C ALA A 276 16.17 -15.64 5.98
N ILE A 277 17.03 -15.44 6.98
CA ILE A 277 18.47 -15.36 6.82
C ILE A 277 19.10 -16.59 7.46
N GLU A 278 19.77 -17.42 6.64
CA GLU A 278 20.48 -18.63 7.10
C GLU A 278 21.56 -18.31 8.13
N ASP A 279 22.16 -17.12 8.01
CA ASP A 279 23.18 -16.62 8.91
C ASP A 279 22.58 -16.16 10.25
N SER A 280 22.69 -17.01 11.26
CA SER A 280 22.13 -16.78 12.60
C SER A 280 22.66 -15.53 13.31
N GLU A 281 23.90 -15.10 13.03
CA GLU A 281 24.46 -13.88 13.63
C GLU A 281 23.90 -12.63 12.95
N ILE A 282 23.69 -12.67 11.63
CA ILE A 282 23.02 -11.57 10.91
C ILE A 282 21.54 -11.49 11.28
N ALA A 283 20.87 -12.64 11.44
CA ALA A 283 19.50 -12.67 11.94
C ALA A 283 19.38 -12.02 13.33
N LYS A 284 20.28 -12.34 14.27
CA LYS A 284 20.35 -11.68 15.58
C LYS A 284 20.61 -10.18 15.47
N ALA A 285 21.52 -9.76 14.59
CA ALA A 285 21.87 -8.36 14.39
C ALA A 285 20.64 -7.54 13.96
N LEU A 286 19.92 -8.03 12.95
CA LEU A 286 18.72 -7.39 12.43
C LEU A 286 17.57 -7.39 13.46
N GLN A 287 17.37 -8.48 14.19
CA GLN A 287 16.37 -8.54 15.26
C GLN A 287 16.68 -7.50 16.36
N TYR A 288 17.94 -7.36 16.73
CA TYR A 288 18.37 -6.35 17.68
C TYR A 288 18.10 -4.94 17.16
N ILE A 289 18.45 -4.66 15.89
CA ILE A 289 18.21 -3.36 15.25
C ILE A 289 16.72 -3.05 15.22
N ARG A 290 15.86 -3.96 14.77
CA ARG A 290 14.40 -3.75 14.72
C ARG A 290 13.81 -3.35 16.07
N ARG A 291 14.26 -3.99 17.14
CA ARG A 291 13.75 -3.73 18.50
C ARG A 291 14.27 -2.44 19.13
N HIS A 292 15.48 -2.00 18.76
CA HIS A 292 16.17 -0.93 19.48
C HIS A 292 16.56 0.26 18.60
N ALA A 293 16.26 0.25 17.30
CA ALA A 293 16.62 1.34 16.38
C ALA A 293 16.16 2.71 16.90
N ASN A 294 14.98 2.77 17.50
CA ASN A 294 14.37 4.00 18.03
C ASN A 294 15.01 4.50 19.34
N ALA A 295 15.93 3.74 19.96
CA ALA A 295 16.63 4.09 21.20
C ALA A 295 18.03 4.68 20.96
N ASN A 296 18.24 5.34 19.81
CA ASN A 296 19.51 5.94 19.40
C ASN A 296 20.75 4.99 19.39
N ILE A 297 20.55 3.71 19.06
CA ILE A 297 21.66 2.74 18.94
C ILE A 297 22.63 3.09 17.79
N ARG A 298 23.87 2.63 17.92
CA ARG A 298 24.94 2.66 16.92
C ARG A 298 25.36 1.23 16.55
N VAL A 299 26.13 1.08 15.47
CA VAL A 299 26.69 -0.24 15.06
C VAL A 299 27.52 -0.90 16.18
N GLY A 300 28.15 -0.09 17.04
CA GLY A 300 28.86 -0.60 18.22
C GLY A 300 27.95 -1.31 19.21
N ASP A 301 26.72 -0.85 19.38
CA ASP A 301 25.73 -1.46 20.27
C ASP A 301 25.28 -2.81 19.73
N VAL A 302 25.02 -2.88 18.41
CA VAL A 302 24.68 -4.15 17.73
C VAL A 302 25.78 -5.18 17.93
N LEU A 303 27.06 -4.79 17.77
CA LEU A 303 28.20 -5.69 17.93
C LEU A 303 28.31 -6.30 19.33
N ARG A 304 27.86 -5.61 20.38
CA ARG A 304 27.88 -6.14 21.76
C ARG A 304 26.97 -7.35 21.95
N HIS A 305 26.04 -7.58 21.03
CA HIS A 305 25.11 -8.72 21.05
C HIS A 305 25.49 -9.84 20.07
N LEU A 306 26.65 -9.72 19.41
CA LEU A 306 27.10 -10.64 18.39
C LEU A 306 28.47 -11.24 18.74
N SER A 307 28.74 -12.42 18.20
CA SER A 307 30.04 -13.09 18.29
C SER A 307 30.94 -12.73 17.10
N LEU A 308 30.78 -11.53 16.53
CA LEU A 308 31.45 -11.07 15.30
C LEU A 308 32.33 -9.85 15.53
N SER A 309 33.42 -9.76 14.77
CA SER A 309 34.15 -8.49 14.63
C SER A 309 33.36 -7.50 13.77
N ARG A 310 33.61 -6.19 13.93
CA ARG A 310 32.98 -5.14 13.10
C ARG A 310 33.12 -5.41 11.61
N ARG A 311 34.32 -5.79 11.16
CA ARG A 311 34.61 -6.09 9.76
C ARG A 311 33.82 -7.31 9.26
N ALA A 312 33.72 -8.36 10.09
CA ALA A 312 32.94 -9.54 9.74
C ALA A 312 31.44 -9.22 9.66
N LEU A 313 30.93 -8.41 10.59
CA LEU A 313 29.55 -7.92 10.57
C LEU A 313 29.29 -7.15 9.27
N GLU A 314 30.05 -6.11 8.96
CA GLU A 314 29.82 -5.29 7.76
C GLU A 314 29.87 -6.12 6.46
N HIS A 315 30.84 -7.03 6.35
CA HIS A 315 30.95 -7.90 5.18
C HIS A 315 29.75 -8.85 5.04
N ARG A 316 29.37 -9.54 6.13
CA ARG A 316 28.25 -10.49 6.12
C ARG A 316 26.91 -9.77 5.95
N PHE A 317 26.73 -8.60 6.58
CA PHE A 317 25.53 -7.78 6.41
C PHE A 317 25.35 -7.36 4.96
N LYS A 318 26.41 -6.88 4.30
CA LYS A 318 26.36 -6.53 2.88
C LYS A 318 26.08 -7.74 1.99
N LYS A 319 26.62 -8.92 2.34
CA LYS A 319 26.38 -10.17 1.61
C LYS A 319 24.94 -10.66 1.73
N TYR A 320 24.38 -10.68 2.94
CA TYR A 320 23.08 -11.31 3.21
C TYR A 320 21.90 -10.33 3.12
N VAL A 321 22.12 -9.05 3.41
CA VAL A 321 21.08 -8.00 3.49
C VAL A 321 21.21 -6.98 2.36
N GLY A 322 22.40 -6.83 1.76
CA GLY A 322 22.64 -5.93 0.61
C GLY A 322 23.17 -4.53 0.98
N HIS A 323 23.05 -4.12 2.24
CA HIS A 323 23.56 -2.83 2.75
C HIS A 323 24.34 -3.02 4.05
N THR A 324 24.81 -1.93 4.66
CA THR A 324 25.56 -1.94 5.92
C THR A 324 24.63 -1.97 7.14
N PRO A 325 25.14 -2.36 8.33
CA PRO A 325 24.38 -2.28 9.57
C PRO A 325 23.97 -0.84 9.94
N HIS A 326 24.78 0.15 9.56
CA HIS A 326 24.46 1.56 9.80
C HIS A 326 23.26 2.00 8.95
N GLU A 327 23.26 1.65 7.67
CA GLU A 327 22.15 1.94 6.76
C GLU A 327 20.86 1.28 7.24
N GLU A 328 20.91 0.05 7.75
CA GLU A 328 19.72 -0.61 8.31
C GLU A 328 19.15 0.12 9.54
N ILE A 329 20.01 0.56 10.47
CA ILE A 329 19.55 1.34 11.64
C ILE A 329 18.82 2.60 11.18
N GLN A 330 19.38 3.31 10.19
CA GLN A 330 18.73 4.50 9.64
C GLN A 330 17.41 4.16 8.97
N ARG A 331 17.36 3.09 8.17
CA ARG A 331 16.13 2.67 7.47
C ARG A 331 15.00 2.33 8.44
N VAL A 332 15.28 1.57 9.50
CA VAL A 332 14.27 1.24 10.52
C VAL A 332 13.75 2.50 11.21
N ARG A 333 14.62 3.48 11.53
CA ARG A 333 14.19 4.77 12.08
C ARG A 333 13.32 5.55 11.09
N MET A 334 13.74 5.64 9.83
CA MET A 334 13.00 6.38 8.80
C MET A 334 11.60 5.79 8.60
N ASN A 335 11.48 4.46 8.55
CA ASN A 335 10.20 3.79 8.47
C ASN A 335 9.32 4.13 9.68
N ARG A 336 9.89 4.12 10.90
CA ARG A 336 9.12 4.51 12.09
C ARG A 336 8.65 5.96 12.05
N ILE A 337 9.46 6.88 11.54
CA ILE A 337 9.06 8.28 11.36
C ILE A 337 7.88 8.36 10.39
N LYS A 338 7.96 7.69 9.23
CA LYS A 338 6.85 7.65 8.25
C LYS A 338 5.56 7.13 8.89
N GLU A 339 5.63 6.02 9.64
CA GLU A 339 4.47 5.47 10.35
C GLU A 339 3.84 6.50 11.30
N LEU A 340 4.65 7.13 12.16
CA LEU A 340 4.15 8.11 13.13
C LEU A 340 3.58 9.36 12.45
N LEU A 341 4.18 9.80 11.35
CA LEU A 341 3.68 10.95 10.57
C LEU A 341 2.29 10.68 9.98
N LEU A 342 2.02 9.44 9.57
CA LEU A 342 0.79 9.06 8.87
C LEU A 342 -0.32 8.58 9.80
N GLN A 343 0.03 8.05 10.97
CA GLN A 343 -0.92 7.37 11.86
C GLN A 343 -1.24 8.15 13.14
N THR A 344 -0.54 9.25 13.40
CA THR A 344 -0.68 9.99 14.65
C THR A 344 -0.63 11.50 14.42
N ASP A 345 -1.29 12.24 15.31
CA ASP A 345 -1.25 13.70 15.35
C ASP A 345 -0.04 14.24 16.17
N LEU A 346 0.96 13.40 16.45
CA LEU A 346 2.13 13.80 17.22
C LEU A 346 2.85 14.97 16.53
N SER A 347 3.36 15.92 17.30
CA SER A 347 4.20 16.98 16.76
C SER A 347 5.50 16.41 16.18
N ILE A 348 6.13 17.15 15.26
CA ILE A 348 7.43 16.75 14.68
C ILE A 348 8.50 16.58 15.78
N GLY A 349 8.41 17.37 16.87
CA GLY A 349 9.26 17.23 18.04
C GLY A 349 9.06 15.89 18.76
N GLU A 350 7.81 15.53 19.07
CA GLU A 350 7.50 14.25 19.72
C GLU A 350 7.91 13.04 18.87
N ILE A 351 7.84 13.15 17.54
CA ILE A 351 8.31 12.09 16.64
C ILE A 351 9.82 11.96 16.70
N ALA A 352 10.58 13.07 16.73
CA ALA A 352 12.03 13.02 16.88
C ALA A 352 12.44 12.33 18.19
N ASP A 353 11.80 12.70 19.30
CA ASP A 353 12.04 12.11 20.62
C ASP A 353 11.78 10.60 20.62
N ARG A 354 10.70 10.16 19.96
CA ARG A 354 10.30 8.73 19.90
C ARG A 354 11.09 7.89 18.91
N THR A 355 11.88 8.51 18.03
CA THR A 355 12.63 7.80 16.97
C THR A 355 14.14 7.88 17.18
N GLY A 356 14.58 8.35 18.34
CA GLY A 356 15.97 8.34 18.76
C GLY A 356 16.81 9.44 18.10
N PHE A 357 16.18 10.53 17.68
CA PHE A 357 16.85 11.73 17.20
C PHE A 357 16.98 12.75 18.33
N GLU A 358 18.21 13.19 18.59
CA GLU A 358 18.49 14.20 19.63
C GLU A 358 18.05 15.60 19.23
N TYR A 359 18.02 15.89 17.92
CA TYR A 359 17.65 17.19 17.37
C TYR A 359 16.65 17.02 16.22
N VAL A 360 15.57 17.82 16.27
CA VAL A 360 14.49 17.81 15.29
C VAL A 360 15.00 18.17 13.89
N GLU A 361 15.93 19.13 13.82
CA GLU A 361 16.54 19.60 12.58
C GLU A 361 17.32 18.47 11.88
N TYR A 362 18.03 17.65 12.67
CA TYR A 362 18.77 16.52 12.14
C TYR A 362 17.83 15.44 11.62
N MET A 363 16.75 15.13 12.36
CA MET A 363 15.71 14.22 11.89
C MET A 363 15.07 14.73 10.59
N ALA A 364 14.67 15.99 10.53
CA ALA A 364 14.02 16.57 9.37
C ALA A 364 14.93 16.59 8.14
N ALA A 365 16.22 16.90 8.31
CA ALA A 365 17.20 16.86 7.24
C ALA A 365 17.45 15.42 6.74
N ALA A 366 17.59 14.46 7.66
CA ALA A 366 17.75 13.05 7.30
C ALA A 366 16.52 12.52 6.56
N PHE A 367 15.32 12.85 7.05
CA PHE A 367 14.06 12.46 6.42
C PHE A 367 13.93 13.04 5.01
N LYS A 368 14.17 14.35 4.84
CA LYS A 368 14.12 15.00 3.52
C LYS A 368 15.12 14.43 2.53
N ARG A 369 16.31 14.05 2.99
CA ARG A 369 17.31 13.39 2.13
C ARG A 369 16.82 12.02 1.64
N GLU A 370 16.13 11.28 2.50
CA GLU A 370 15.65 9.93 2.19
C GLU A 370 14.37 9.91 1.36
N THR A 371 13.44 10.83 1.64
CA THR A 371 12.09 10.83 1.04
C THR A 371 11.90 11.89 -0.04
N GLY A 372 12.82 12.87 -0.13
CA GLY A 372 12.67 14.05 -0.97
C GLY A 372 11.75 15.13 -0.40
N GLN A 373 11.07 14.88 0.73
CA GLN A 373 10.08 15.77 1.34
C GLN A 373 10.40 16.02 2.82
N THR A 374 10.12 17.22 3.33
CA THR A 374 10.19 17.47 4.78
C THR A 374 9.15 16.63 5.53
N PRO A 375 9.35 16.34 6.82
CA PRO A 375 8.33 15.66 7.63
C PRO A 375 6.95 16.33 7.59
N THR A 376 6.92 17.67 7.53
CA THR A 376 5.68 18.44 7.42
C THR A 376 5.02 18.27 6.06
N GLU A 377 5.77 18.38 4.96
CA GLU A 377 5.24 18.13 3.60
C GLU A 377 4.75 16.70 3.42
N PHE A 378 5.41 15.73 4.06
CA PHE A 378 5.05 14.32 3.98
C PHE A 378 3.76 14.00 4.77
N ARG A 379 3.47 14.74 5.84
CA ARG A 379 2.24 14.57 6.62
C ARG A 379 1.00 15.03 5.86
N GLY A 380 1.14 16.03 4.99
CA GLY A 380 0.02 16.72 4.33
C GLY A 380 -0.11 18.15 4.80
#